data_AF-A0A920H6R7-F1
#
_entry.id   AF-A0A920H6R7-F1
#
_cell.length_a   1.000
_cell.length_b   1.000
_cell.length_c   1.000
_cell.angle_alpha   90.00
_cell.angle_beta   90.00
_cell.angle_gamma   90.00
#
_symmetry.space_group_name_H-M   'P 1'
#
loop_
_entity.id
_entity.type
_entity.pdbx_description
1 polymer ?
#
loop_
_entity_poly.entity_id
_entity_poly.type
_entity_poly.pdbx_seq_one_letter_code
_entity_poly.pdbx_strand_id
1 'polypeptide(L)'
;MEGIISKFNIYLNLIRINNPVGILLLIWPPFWVAFMPYVQNISFEIALIFILGTITSRSLGCLINDYFDRDIDKHVERTSSRPITSNKVSTNEVLILFVILSVLNLGLLSLLNSKTIVLGLVAAFFIVCYPLTKRFFPIPQLFLGYTFAFSTLMAHTAFHKYLPQ
;
A
#
# COMPACT_ATOMS: atom_id res chain seq x y z
N MET A 1 -20.88 23.36 2.49
CA MET A 1 -20.72 22.02 3.09
C MET A 1 -20.64 20.92 2.02
N GLU A 2 -21.53 20.93 1.03
CA GLU A 2 -21.57 19.95 -0.09
C GLU A 2 -20.27 19.86 -0.91
N GLY A 3 -19.62 21.00 -1.22
CA GLY A 3 -18.35 21.01 -1.96
C GLY A 3 -17.18 20.36 -1.21
N ILE A 4 -17.14 20.44 0.12
CA ILE A 4 -16.11 19.82 0.95
C ILE A 4 -16.31 18.30 1.01
N ILE A 5 -17.56 17.87 1.18
CA ILE A 5 -17.94 16.44 1.20
C ILE A 5 -17.63 15.80 -0.17
N SER A 6 -17.91 16.51 -1.26
CA SER A 6 -17.52 16.10 -2.62
C SER A 6 -16.01 15.89 -2.75
N LYS A 7 -15.20 16.85 -2.29
CA LYS A 7 -13.73 16.77 -2.39
C LYS A 7 -13.14 15.66 -1.51
N PHE A 8 -13.71 15.43 -0.32
CA PHE A 8 -13.33 14.31 0.54
C PHE A 8 -13.58 12.95 -0.13
N ASN A 9 -14.75 12.75 -0.74
CA ASN A 9 -15.07 11.52 -1.47
C ASN A 9 -14.13 11.29 -2.67
N ILE A 10 -13.72 12.37 -3.34
CA ILE A 10 -12.72 12.30 -4.42
C ILE A 10 -11.38 11.79 -3.87
N TYR A 11 -10.94 12.27 -2.70
CA TYR A 11 -9.72 11.75 -2.08
C TYR A 11 -9.85 10.30 -1.64
N LEU A 12 -10.98 9.88 -1.05
CA LEU A 12 -11.22 8.47 -0.70
C LEU A 12 -11.17 7.55 -1.92
N ASN A 13 -11.73 8.00 -3.05
CA ASN A 13 -11.62 7.31 -4.33
C ASN A 13 -10.18 7.30 -4.84
N LEU A 14 -9.41 8.39 -4.66
CA LEU A 14 -8.01 8.48 -5.05
C LEU A 14 -7.12 7.49 -4.26
N ILE A 15 -7.38 7.29 -2.97
CA ILE A 15 -6.63 6.32 -2.15
C ILE A 15 -7.23 4.91 -2.14
N ARG A 16 -8.32 4.70 -2.88
CA ARG A 16 -9.00 3.39 -3.07
C ARG A 16 -9.58 2.81 -1.78
N ILE A 17 -9.88 3.62 -0.77
CA ILE A 17 -10.56 3.15 0.45
C ILE A 17 -11.95 2.58 0.11
N ASN A 18 -12.65 3.20 -0.84
CA ASN A 18 -13.97 2.74 -1.29
C ASN A 18 -13.93 1.42 -2.10
N ASN A 19 -12.75 0.94 -2.50
CA ASN A 19 -12.58 -0.34 -3.17
C ASN A 19 -11.66 -1.26 -2.33
N PRO A 20 -12.22 -1.92 -1.31
CA PRO A 20 -11.43 -2.63 -0.31
C PRO A 20 -10.80 -3.93 -0.83
N VAL A 21 -11.15 -4.41 -2.03
CA VAL A 21 -10.66 -5.69 -2.56
C VAL A 21 -9.14 -5.75 -2.55
N GLY A 22 -8.46 -4.68 -2.96
CA GLY A 22 -7.00 -4.62 -2.93
C GLY A 22 -6.42 -4.59 -1.52
N ILE A 23 -7.11 -3.94 -0.58
CA ILE A 23 -6.70 -3.90 0.84
C ILE A 23 -6.82 -5.31 1.42
N LEU A 24 -7.97 -5.96 1.24
CA LEU A 24 -8.23 -7.32 1.71
C LEU A 24 -7.22 -8.32 1.14
N LEU A 25 -6.89 -8.18 -0.16
CA LEU A 25 -5.89 -9.01 -0.83
C LEU A 25 -4.50 -8.89 -0.20
N LEU A 26 -4.12 -7.71 0.30
CA LEU A 26 -2.84 -7.50 0.98
C LEU A 26 -2.88 -7.86 2.47
N ILE A 27 -4.05 -7.77 3.13
CA ILE A 27 -4.21 -8.11 4.55
C ILE A 27 -4.18 -9.64 4.74
N TRP A 28 -4.80 -10.41 3.85
CA TRP A 28 -4.97 -11.84 4.08
C TRP A 28 -3.64 -12.62 4.18
N PRO A 29 -2.68 -12.46 3.22
CA PRO A 29 -1.39 -13.17 3.24
C PRO A 29 -0.55 -13.04 4.51
N PRO A 30 -0.34 -11.83 5.10
CA PRO A 30 0.41 -11.71 6.35
C PRO A 30 -0.33 -12.36 7.52
N PHE A 31 -1.66 -12.27 7.59
CA PHE A 31 -2.41 -12.88 8.70
C PHE A 31 -2.50 -14.41 8.61
N TRP A 32 -2.29 -15.03 7.45
CA TRP A 32 -2.11 -16.49 7.39
C TRP A 32 -0.91 -16.98 8.20
N VAL A 33 0.12 -16.14 8.37
CA VAL A 33 1.28 -16.45 9.21
C VAL A 33 0.87 -16.69 10.67
N ALA A 34 -0.24 -16.11 11.12
CA ALA A 34 -0.78 -16.32 12.46
C ALA A 34 -1.08 -17.79 12.78
N PHE A 35 -1.40 -18.59 11.77
CA PHE A 35 -1.73 -20.01 11.93
C PHE A 35 -0.50 -20.92 11.90
N MET A 36 0.70 -20.36 11.78
CA MET A 36 1.92 -21.17 11.77
C MET A 36 2.23 -21.69 13.19
N PRO A 37 2.71 -22.94 13.34
CA PRO A 37 2.92 -23.55 14.67
C PRO A 37 3.88 -22.80 15.60
N TYR A 38 4.78 -21.98 15.04
CA TYR A 38 5.73 -21.17 15.80
C TYR A 38 5.15 -19.83 16.30
N VAL A 39 3.96 -19.43 15.83
CA VAL A 39 3.26 -18.22 16.28
C VAL A 39 2.30 -18.60 17.39
N GLN A 40 2.59 -18.19 18.63
CA GLN A 40 1.75 -18.51 19.79
C GLN A 40 0.64 -17.48 20.01
N ASN A 41 0.95 -16.19 19.84
CA ASN A 41 -0.01 -15.11 19.96
C ASN A 41 0.47 -13.91 19.14
N ILE A 42 -0.47 -13.15 18.58
CA ILE A 42 -0.21 -11.87 17.93
C ILE A 42 -0.78 -10.79 18.84
N SER A 43 0.07 -9.86 19.28
CA SER A 43 -0.41 -8.74 20.08
C SER A 43 -1.38 -7.89 19.27
N PHE A 44 -2.40 -7.36 19.93
CA PHE A 44 -3.41 -6.52 19.28
C PHE A 44 -2.77 -5.31 18.59
N GLU A 45 -1.73 -4.74 19.20
CA GLU A 45 -0.97 -3.62 18.65
C GLU A 45 -0.29 -3.99 17.33
N ILE A 46 0.38 -5.14 17.27
CA ILE A 46 1.05 -5.60 16.05
C ILE A 46 0.01 -5.88 14.96
N ALA A 47 -1.10 -6.53 15.28
CA ALA A 47 -2.19 -6.77 14.33
C ALA A 47 -2.74 -5.45 13.77
N LEU A 48 -2.97 -4.46 14.63
CA LEU A 48 -3.46 -3.14 14.23
C LEU A 48 -2.45 -2.40 13.34
N ILE A 49 -1.15 -2.46 13.67
CA ILE A 49 -0.07 -1.89 12.84
C ILE A 49 -0.09 -2.53 11.45
N PHE A 50 -0.25 -3.85 11.32
CA PHE A 50 -0.33 -4.53 10.02
C PHE A 50 -1.57 -4.13 9.22
N ILE A 51 -2.73 -3.99 9.87
CA ILE A 51 -3.97 -3.56 9.20
C ILE A 51 -3.83 -2.13 8.68
N LEU A 52 -3.45 -1.18 9.55
CA LEU A 52 -3.28 0.23 9.17
C LEU A 52 -2.14 0.41 8.16
N GLY A 53 -1.03 -0.30 8.36
CA GLY A 53 0.11 -0.34 7.45
C GLY A 53 -0.30 -0.86 6.08
N THR A 54 -1.13 -1.89 6.00
CA THR A 54 -1.62 -2.41 4.72
C THR A 54 -2.55 -1.43 4.00
N ILE A 55 -3.49 -0.81 4.72
CA ILE A 55 -4.39 0.20 4.15
C ILE A 55 -3.59 1.36 3.55
N THR A 56 -2.59 1.85 4.30
CA THR A 56 -1.76 2.97 3.88
C THR A 56 -0.79 2.58 2.75
N SER A 57 -0.13 1.43 2.81
CA SER A 57 0.73 0.92 1.73
C SER A 57 -0.05 0.66 0.43
N ARG A 58 -1.26 0.09 0.52
CA ARG A 58 -2.14 -0.08 -0.64
C ARG A 58 -2.47 1.25 -1.28
N SER A 59 -2.83 2.23 -0.44
CA SER A 59 -3.15 3.60 -0.86
C SER A 59 -1.97 4.25 -1.58
N LEU A 60 -0.76 4.19 -0.99
CA LEU A 60 0.48 4.66 -1.59
C LEU A 60 0.75 4.03 -2.95
N GLY A 61 0.58 2.70 -3.05
CA GLY A 61 0.71 1.98 -4.31
C GLY A 61 -0.25 2.46 -5.39
N CYS A 62 -1.50 2.81 -5.07
CA CYS A 62 -2.37 3.43 -6.08
C CYS A 62 -2.00 4.88 -6.40
N LEU A 63 -1.56 5.68 -5.42
CA LEU A 63 -1.17 7.07 -5.66
C LEU A 63 0.01 7.14 -6.63
N ILE A 64 1.06 6.37 -6.38
CA ILE A 64 2.23 6.35 -7.26
C ILE A 64 1.86 5.77 -8.63
N ASN A 65 1.02 4.74 -8.67
CA ASN A 65 0.55 4.18 -9.92
C ASN A 65 -0.24 5.20 -10.76
N ASP A 66 -1.19 5.90 -10.15
CA ASP A 66 -1.98 6.94 -10.79
C ASP A 66 -1.10 8.10 -11.27
N TYR A 67 -0.10 8.49 -10.47
CA TYR A 67 0.83 9.55 -10.83
C TYR A 67 1.63 9.22 -12.11
N PHE A 68 2.15 8.00 -12.21
CA PHE A 68 2.93 7.54 -13.36
C PHE A 68 2.08 7.19 -14.57
N ASP A 69 0.86 6.68 -14.37
CA ASP A 69 -0.02 6.24 -15.45
C ASP A 69 -0.89 7.39 -16.01
N ARG A 70 -0.94 8.57 -15.37
CA ARG A 70 -1.88 9.67 -15.68
C ARG A 70 -2.01 10.02 -17.17
N ASP A 71 -0.89 10.06 -17.90
CA ASP A 71 -0.87 10.52 -19.29
C ASP A 71 -1.44 9.42 -20.22
N ILE A 72 -1.22 8.16 -19.85
CA ILE A 72 -1.73 6.98 -20.57
C ILE A 72 -3.19 6.71 -20.21
N ASP A 73 -3.51 6.75 -18.92
CA ASP A 73 -4.83 6.46 -18.38
C ASP A 73 -5.91 7.41 -18.94
N LYS A 74 -5.53 8.63 -19.33
CA LYS A 74 -6.42 9.61 -19.98
C LYS A 74 -6.98 9.10 -21.32
N HIS A 75 -6.23 8.25 -22.01
CA HIS A 75 -6.61 7.71 -23.33
C HIS A 75 -7.27 6.32 -23.25
N VAL A 76 -7.48 5.80 -22.03
CA VAL A 76 -8.08 4.47 -21.81
C VAL A 76 -9.45 4.64 -21.15
N GLU A 77 -10.50 4.15 -21.81
CA GLU A 77 -11.90 4.36 -21.40
C GLU A 77 -12.14 4.04 -19.91
N ARG A 78 -11.68 2.87 -19.46
CA ARG A 78 -11.83 2.39 -18.07
C ARG A 78 -11.17 3.30 -17.02
N THR A 79 -10.12 4.02 -17.37
CA THR A 79 -9.30 4.80 -16.42
C THR A 79 -9.36 6.30 -16.67
N SER A 80 -9.98 6.74 -17.76
CA SER A 80 -10.15 8.14 -18.13
C SER A 80 -10.87 8.96 -17.05
N SER A 81 -11.76 8.32 -16.28
CA SER A 81 -12.55 8.92 -15.20
C SER A 81 -11.85 8.96 -13.83
N ARG A 82 -10.60 8.49 -13.72
CA ARG A 82 -9.84 8.53 -12.46
C ARG A 82 -9.68 9.98 -11.97
N PRO A 83 -9.57 10.23 -10.65
CA PRO A 83 -9.51 11.59 -10.13
C PRO A 83 -8.38 12.47 -10.71
N ILE A 84 -7.19 11.89 -10.91
CA ILE A 84 -6.04 12.60 -11.49
C ILE A 84 -6.22 12.86 -13.00
N THR A 85 -6.77 11.92 -13.76
CA THR A 85 -6.93 12.02 -15.22
C THR A 85 -8.09 12.91 -15.63
N SER A 86 -9.14 12.96 -14.80
CA SER A 86 -10.31 13.82 -14.98
C SER A 86 -10.12 15.23 -14.39
N ASN A 87 -8.88 15.59 -14.01
CA ASN A 87 -8.53 16.89 -13.41
C ASN A 87 -9.33 17.24 -12.14
N LYS A 88 -9.91 16.26 -11.45
CA LYS A 88 -10.60 16.46 -10.16
C LYS A 88 -9.61 16.67 -9.01
N VAL A 89 -8.38 16.20 -9.19
CA VAL A 89 -7.25 16.38 -8.27
C VAL A 89 -6.02 16.72 -9.09
N SER A 90 -5.27 17.72 -8.64
CA SER A 90 -4.00 18.12 -9.25
C SER A 90 -2.88 17.13 -8.93
N THR A 91 -1.88 17.07 -9.80
CA THR A 91 -0.66 16.29 -9.59
C THR A 91 0.06 16.64 -8.27
N ASN A 92 0.03 17.91 -7.87
CA ASN A 92 0.62 18.37 -6.61
C ASN A 92 -0.16 17.84 -5.40
N GLU A 93 -1.50 17.84 -5.44
CA GLU A 93 -2.32 17.25 -4.37
C GLU A 93 -2.04 15.75 -4.21
N VAL A 94 -1.84 15.02 -5.33
CA VAL A 94 -1.44 13.59 -5.29
C VAL A 94 -0.10 13.40 -4.61
N LEU A 95 0.92 14.21 -4.94
CA LEU A 95 2.25 14.13 -4.32
C LEU A 95 2.22 14.50 -2.83
N ILE A 96 1.49 15.55 -2.44
CA ILE A 96 1.34 15.93 -1.03
C ILE A 96 0.70 14.78 -0.25
N LEU A 97 -0.38 14.19 -0.78
CA LEU A 97 -1.06 13.07 -0.14
C LEU A 97 -0.15 11.84 -0.06
N PHE A 98 0.66 11.58 -1.10
CA PHE A 98 1.65 10.51 -1.10
C PHE A 98 2.69 10.71 0.01
N VAL A 99 3.22 11.92 0.19
CA VAL A 99 4.18 12.23 1.26
C VAL A 99 3.55 12.05 2.64
N ILE A 100 2.34 12.58 2.86
CA ILE A 100 1.62 12.45 4.14
C ILE A 100 1.41 10.97 4.50
N LEU A 101 0.90 10.18 3.56
CA LEU A 101 0.69 8.75 3.79
C LEU A 101 2.00 7.97 3.95
N SER A 102 3.08 8.41 3.28
CA SER A 102 4.40 7.80 3.43
C SER A 102 4.95 8.03 4.84
N VAL A 103 4.82 9.25 5.37
CA VAL A 103 5.23 9.56 6.75
C VAL A 103 4.41 8.74 7.75
N LEU A 104 3.09 8.64 7.56
CA LEU A 104 2.23 7.82 8.42
C LEU A 104 2.63 6.33 8.36
N ASN A 105 2.84 5.79 7.16
CA ASN A 105 3.19 4.39 6.95
C ASN A 105 4.59 4.07 7.51
N LEU A 106 5.56 4.95 7.33
CA LEU A 106 6.89 4.83 7.93
C LEU A 106 6.83 4.95 9.46
N GLY A 107 5.97 5.82 9.99
CA GLY A 107 5.69 5.91 11.42
C GLY A 107 5.20 4.57 11.98
N LEU A 108 4.20 3.96 11.34
CA LEU A 108 3.71 2.63 11.70
C LEU A 108 4.80 1.55 11.58
N LEU A 109 5.58 1.58 10.50
CA LEU A 109 6.69 0.64 10.27
C LEU A 109 7.75 0.74 11.37
N SER A 110 8.07 1.95 11.84
CA SER A 110 9.07 2.21 12.87
C SER A 110 8.73 1.62 14.25
N LEU A 111 7.45 1.28 14.47
CA LEU A 111 6.98 0.61 15.69
C LEU A 111 7.22 -0.91 15.67
N LEU A 112 7.67 -1.46 14.54
CA LEU A 112 7.99 -2.88 14.39
C LEU A 112 9.49 -3.12 14.62
N ASN A 113 9.86 -4.40 14.68
CA ASN A 113 11.25 -4.76 14.89
C ASN A 113 12.15 -4.49 13.66
N SER A 114 13.46 -4.40 13.88
CA SER A 114 14.45 -4.01 12.85
C SER A 114 14.41 -4.88 11.60
N LYS A 115 14.18 -6.20 11.72
CA LYS A 115 14.08 -7.09 10.54
C LYS A 115 12.87 -6.73 9.69
N THR A 116 11.74 -6.51 10.35
CA THR A 116 10.49 -6.09 9.70
C THR A 116 10.61 -4.71 9.06
N ILE A 117 11.32 -3.77 9.71
CA ILE A 117 11.61 -2.44 9.15
C ILE A 117 12.39 -2.58 7.84
N VAL A 118 13.48 -3.35 7.82
CA VAL A 118 14.29 -3.55 6.60
C VAL A 118 13.43 -4.14 5.48
N LEU A 119 12.65 -5.18 5.76
CA LEU A 119 11.74 -5.77 4.78
C LEU A 119 10.69 -4.77 4.28
N GLY A 120 10.13 -3.94 5.16
CA GLY A 120 9.18 -2.90 4.79
C GLY A 120 9.78 -1.81 3.90
N LEU A 121 11.02 -1.39 4.16
CA LEU A 121 11.73 -0.44 3.31
C LEU A 121 12.02 -1.01 1.92
N VAL A 122 12.41 -2.30 1.85
CA VAL A 122 12.55 -2.99 0.56
C VAL A 122 11.19 -3.06 -0.15
N ALA A 123 10.12 -3.45 0.54
CA ALA A 123 8.77 -3.47 -0.04
C ALA A 123 8.34 -2.09 -0.57
N ALA A 124 8.65 -1.01 0.15
CA ALA A 124 8.37 0.36 -0.28
C ALA A 124 9.10 0.70 -1.59
N PHE A 125 10.37 0.30 -1.74
CA PHE A 125 11.11 0.43 -2.99
C PHE A 125 10.40 -0.30 -4.14
N PHE A 126 9.99 -1.56 -3.93
CA PHE A 126 9.24 -2.32 -4.93
C PHE A 126 7.89 -1.67 -5.30
N ILE A 127 7.16 -1.11 -4.32
CA ILE A 127 5.90 -0.39 -4.57
C ILE A 127 6.14 0.82 -5.49
N VAL A 128 7.18 1.60 -5.24
CA VAL A 128 7.52 2.77 -6.06
C VAL A 128 8.02 2.39 -7.45
N CYS A 129 8.74 1.27 -7.58
CA CYS A 129 9.25 0.79 -8.87
C CYS A 129 8.18 0.11 -9.73
N TYR A 130 7.10 -0.42 -9.15
CA TYR A 130 6.07 -1.17 -9.89
C TYR A 130 5.51 -0.46 -11.13
N PRO A 131 5.18 0.86 -11.12
CA PRO A 131 4.68 1.53 -12.32
C PRO A 131 5.67 1.51 -13.49
N LEU A 132 6.97 1.53 -13.21
CA LEU A 132 8.01 1.43 -14.23
C LEU A 132 8.02 0.04 -14.87
N THR A 133 7.68 -1.01 -14.12
CA THR A 133 7.75 -2.37 -14.65
C THR A 133 6.73 -2.62 -15.76
N LYS A 134 5.59 -1.92 -15.71
CA LYS A 134 4.59 -1.93 -16.79
C LYS A 134 5.11 -1.40 -18.12
N ARG A 135 6.14 -0.56 -18.08
CA ARG A 135 6.72 0.08 -19.28
C ARG A 135 7.82 -0.77 -19.92
N PHE A 136 8.52 -1.56 -19.11
CA PHE A 136 9.74 -2.26 -19.54
C PHE A 136 9.64 -3.78 -19.54
N PHE A 137 8.76 -4.37 -18.74
CA PHE A 137 8.64 -5.82 -18.62
C PHE A 137 7.32 -6.35 -19.21
N PRO A 138 7.33 -7.52 -19.85
CA PRO A 138 6.13 -8.15 -20.39
C PRO A 138 5.21 -8.76 -19.31
N ILE A 139 5.69 -8.91 -18.06
CA ILE A 139 4.96 -9.60 -16.98
C ILE A 139 4.92 -8.76 -15.69
N PRO A 140 4.38 -7.52 -15.70
CA PRO A 140 4.39 -6.65 -14.52
C PRO A 140 3.61 -7.22 -13.33
N GLN A 141 2.67 -8.14 -13.57
CA GLN A 141 1.88 -8.83 -12.55
C GLN A 141 2.75 -9.78 -11.71
N LEU A 142 3.79 -10.39 -12.28
CA LEU A 142 4.73 -11.19 -11.51
C LEU A 142 5.51 -10.32 -10.53
N PHE A 143 5.94 -9.14 -10.97
CA PHE A 143 6.57 -8.15 -10.11
C PHE A 143 5.61 -7.69 -9.00
N LEU A 144 4.34 -7.42 -9.33
CA LEU A 144 3.32 -7.07 -8.33
C LEU A 144 3.12 -8.18 -7.28
N GLY A 145 3.05 -9.43 -7.72
CA GLY A 145 2.95 -10.59 -6.83
C GLY A 145 4.14 -10.70 -5.87
N TYR A 146 5.36 -10.47 -6.38
CA TYR A 146 6.57 -10.42 -5.56
C TYR A 146 6.52 -9.28 -4.53
N THR A 147 6.08 -8.09 -4.94
CA THR A 147 5.87 -6.95 -4.02
C THR A 147 4.89 -7.32 -2.91
N PHE A 148 3.80 -8.02 -3.21
CA PHE A 148 2.81 -8.43 -2.21
C PHE A 148 3.37 -9.49 -1.25
N ALA A 149 4.23 -10.39 -1.71
CA ALA A 149 4.83 -11.43 -0.88
C ALA A 149 5.67 -10.88 0.28
N PHE A 150 6.22 -9.66 0.17
CA PHE A 150 6.93 -9.02 1.28
C PHE A 150 6.07 -8.86 2.54
N SER A 151 4.76 -8.65 2.40
CA SER A 151 3.86 -8.53 3.55
C SER A 151 3.88 -9.80 4.42
N THR A 152 3.89 -10.98 3.80
CA THR A 152 4.01 -12.28 4.48
C THR A 152 5.38 -12.44 5.13
N LEU A 153 6.47 -12.01 4.47
CA LEU A 153 7.82 -12.04 5.06
C LEU A 153 7.92 -11.12 6.28
N MET A 154 7.33 -9.92 6.20
CA MET A 154 7.23 -8.98 7.31
C MET A 154 6.45 -9.58 8.48
N ALA A 155 5.31 -10.22 8.21
CA ALA A 155 4.51 -10.88 9.23
C ALA A 155 5.29 -12.03 9.89
N HIS A 156 6.05 -12.81 9.11
CA HIS A 156 6.93 -13.83 9.66
C HIS A 156 7.91 -13.24 10.67
N THR A 157 8.59 -12.14 10.36
CA THR A 157 9.54 -11.52 11.29
C THR A 157 8.88 -10.76 12.44
N ALA A 158 7.66 -10.26 12.26
CA ALA A 158 6.93 -9.50 13.27
C ALA A 158 6.20 -10.39 14.29
N PHE A 159 5.63 -11.51 13.83
CA PHE A 159 4.85 -12.42 14.68
C PHE A 159 5.73 -13.47 15.36
N HIS A 160 6.97 -13.66 14.89
CA HIS A 160 7.90 -14.56 15.55
C HIS A 160 8.27 -14.03 16.94
N LYS A 161 8.25 -14.94 17.93
CA LYS A 161 8.72 -14.65 19.28
C LYS A 161 10.15 -14.11 19.22
N TYR A 162 10.38 -12.91 19.76
CA TYR A 162 11.69 -12.57 20.28
C TYR A 162 11.90 -13.45 21.51
N LEU A 163 12.71 -14.51 21.35
CA LEU A 163 13.46 -14.97 22.51
C LEU A 163 14.32 -13.77 22.93
N PRO A 164 14.35 -13.40 24.23
CA PRO A 164 15.20 -12.31 24.69
C PRO A 164 16.63 -12.57 24.20
N GLN A 165 17.23 -11.54 23.59
CA GLN A 165 18.65 -11.53 23.25
C GLN A 165 19.49 -11.40 24.50
#